data_AF-A0A8C5E8D8-F1
#
_entry.id   AF-A0A8C5E8D8-F1
#
_cell.length_a   1.000
_cell.length_b   1.000
_cell.length_c   1.000
_cell.angle_alpha   90.00
_cell.angle_beta   90.00
_cell.angle_gamma   90.00
#
_symmetry.space_group_name_H-M   'P 1'
#
loop_
_entity.id
_entity.type
_entity.pdbx_description
1 polymer ?
#
loop_
_entity_poly.entity_id
_entity_poly.type
_entity_poly.pdbx_seq_one_letter_code
_entity_poly.pdbx_strand_id
1 'polypeptide(L)'
;MLENTAAHVGYPESFVFAAEIKGNSTEMKSRILVVKASEDCALQYMNFMNVIFAAQKQNILIDACVLDSDSGLLQQACDITGGLYLKIPQKVALAQYLLWVFLPDTEQRSQLVLPPPAHVDYRAACFCHQNLIEIGYVCSVCLSIFCKFSPICSTCHGSNILKKKKKTPCKY
;
A
#
# COMPACT_ATOMS: atom_id res chain seq x y z
N MET A 1 -7.74 17.61 -24.48
CA MET A 1 -7.42 18.48 -23.32
C MET A 1 -7.06 17.56 -22.18
N LEU A 2 -5.77 17.41 -21.89
CA LEU A 2 -5.26 16.61 -20.78
C LEU A 2 -5.37 17.48 -19.53
N GLU A 3 -6.33 17.22 -18.66
CA GLU A 3 -6.34 17.82 -17.33
C GLU A 3 -5.39 17.00 -16.45
N ASN A 4 -4.18 17.55 -16.26
CA ASN A 4 -3.20 17.05 -15.31
C ASN A 4 -3.66 17.37 -13.89
N THR A 5 -4.44 16.49 -13.27
CA THR A 5 -4.72 16.58 -11.84
C THR A 5 -3.55 15.98 -11.06
N ALA A 6 -2.43 16.72 -10.99
CA ALA A 6 -1.35 16.41 -10.09
C ALA A 6 -1.84 16.67 -8.65
N ALA A 7 -2.16 15.61 -7.91
CA ALA A 7 -2.42 15.73 -6.48
C ALA A 7 -1.11 16.06 -5.76
N HIS A 8 -0.83 17.36 -5.59
CA HIS A 8 0.22 17.85 -4.71
C HIS A 8 -0.19 17.60 -3.25
N VAL A 9 0.21 16.45 -2.69
CA VAL A 9 0.30 16.28 -1.24
C VAL A 9 1.70 16.71 -0.84
N GLY A 10 1.81 17.88 -0.20
CA GLY A 10 3.07 18.57 0.05
C GLY A 10 4.08 17.76 0.87
N TYR A 11 5.30 17.63 0.33
CA TYR A 11 6.65 17.81 0.90
C TYR A 11 7.65 17.43 -0.23
N PRO A 12 8.85 18.02 -0.33
CA PRO A 12 9.69 17.99 -1.54
C PRO A 12 10.36 16.64 -1.90
N GLU A 13 10.12 15.55 -1.17
CA GLU A 13 10.91 14.30 -1.29
C GLU A 13 10.11 13.06 -1.76
N SER A 14 8.84 13.18 -2.16
CA SER A 14 8.07 12.03 -2.66
C SER A 14 7.15 12.41 -3.82
N PHE A 15 7.63 12.27 -5.05
CA PHE A 15 6.86 12.53 -6.26
C PHE A 15 5.98 11.30 -6.57
N VAL A 16 4.76 11.26 -6.05
CA VAL A 16 3.76 10.24 -6.43
C VAL A 16 3.12 10.68 -7.74
N PHE A 17 3.63 10.17 -8.86
CA PHE A 17 2.89 10.27 -10.13
C PHE A 17 1.63 9.40 -9.99
N ALA A 18 0.46 9.93 -10.31
CA ALA A 18 -0.78 9.17 -10.50
C ALA A 18 -1.23 9.43 -11.94
N ALA A 19 -1.04 8.46 -12.83
CA ALA A 19 -1.48 8.57 -14.22
C ALA A 19 -2.89 8.01 -14.36
N GLU A 20 -3.86 8.85 -14.71
CA GLU A 20 -5.22 8.44 -15.08
C GLU A 20 -5.27 8.22 -16.60
N ILE A 21 -5.38 6.96 -17.05
CA ILE A 21 -5.49 6.63 -18.47
C ILE A 21 -6.96 6.76 -18.89
N LYS A 22 -7.30 7.80 -19.66
CA LYS A 22 -8.67 8.11 -20.08
C LYS A 22 -9.04 7.39 -21.38
N GLY A 23 -9.80 6.29 -21.28
CA GLY A 23 -10.44 5.59 -22.40
C GLY A 23 -11.89 6.06 -22.66
N ASN A 24 -12.34 6.02 -23.92
CA ASN A 24 -13.57 6.68 -24.39
C ASN A 24 -14.88 5.92 -24.03
N SER A 25 -15.81 6.65 -23.41
CA SER A 25 -17.29 6.54 -23.41
C SER A 25 -18.03 5.18 -23.35
N THR A 26 -17.61 4.22 -22.52
CA THR A 26 -18.45 3.18 -21.89
C THR A 26 -17.66 2.60 -20.69
N GLU A 27 -18.19 2.68 -19.47
CA GLU A 27 -17.60 2.17 -18.21
C GLU A 27 -16.10 2.50 -18.01
N MET A 28 -15.80 3.65 -17.38
CA MET A 28 -14.43 4.11 -17.17
C MET A 28 -13.67 3.22 -16.18
N LYS A 29 -12.85 2.29 -16.68
CA LYS A 29 -11.88 1.56 -15.88
C LYS A 29 -10.75 2.51 -15.48
N SER A 30 -10.76 2.97 -14.23
CA SER A 30 -9.72 3.82 -13.67
C SER A 30 -8.60 2.96 -13.07
N ARG A 31 -7.35 3.40 -13.25
CA ARG A 31 -6.16 2.74 -12.72
C ARG A 31 -5.18 3.80 -12.26
N ILE A 32 -4.49 3.52 -11.17
CA ILE A 32 -3.47 4.39 -10.60
C ILE A 32 -2.13 3.68 -10.74
N LEU A 33 -1.18 4.31 -11.43
CA LEU A 33 0.22 3.88 -11.44
C LEU A 33 1.01 4.80 -10.53
N VAL A 34 1.68 4.24 -9.52
CA VAL A 34 2.58 4.93 -8.59
C VAL A 34 4.02 4.65 -8.97
N VAL A 35 4.83 5.71 -9.17
CA VAL A 35 6.28 5.58 -9.37
C VAL A 35 7.00 6.06 -8.11
N LYS A 36 7.68 5.14 -7.43
CA LYS A 36 8.46 5.41 -6.21
C LYS A 36 9.93 5.59 -6.58
N ALA A 37 10.46 6.77 -6.27
CA ALA A 37 11.87 7.14 -6.47
C ALA A 37 12.63 7.41 -5.16
N SER A 38 11.94 7.49 -4.02
CA SER A 38 12.49 7.87 -2.72
C SER A 38 12.05 6.90 -1.62
N GLU A 39 12.64 6.99 -0.43
CA GLU A 39 12.29 6.13 0.70
C GLU A 39 10.91 6.46 1.30
N ASP A 40 10.28 5.47 1.95
CA ASP A 40 8.96 5.64 2.53
C ASP A 40 9.02 6.42 3.84
N CYS A 41 8.12 7.39 4.02
CA CYS A 41 7.96 8.11 5.27
C CYS A 41 6.91 7.43 6.16
N ALA A 42 7.32 6.95 7.34
CA ALA A 42 6.46 6.23 8.27
C ALA A 42 5.25 7.06 8.77
N LEU A 43 5.36 8.39 8.76
CA LEU A 43 4.26 9.30 9.13
C LEU A 43 3.07 9.23 8.16
N GLN A 44 3.30 8.88 6.89
CA GLN A 44 2.27 8.85 5.86
C GLN A 44 1.51 7.52 5.79
N TYR A 45 1.96 6.50 6.54
CA TYR A 45 1.41 5.15 6.50
C TYR A 45 -0.12 5.09 6.63
N MET A 46 -0.70 5.84 7.59
CA MET A 46 -2.14 5.81 7.83
C MET A 46 -2.93 6.40 6.66
N ASN A 47 -2.47 7.53 6.13
CA ASN A 47 -3.12 8.19 5.01
C ASN A 47 -3.07 7.29 3.77
N PHE A 48 -1.91 6.67 3.55
CA PHE A 48 -1.72 5.76 2.43
C PHE A 48 -2.64 4.53 2.51
N MET A 49 -2.72 3.90 3.68
CA MET A 49 -3.62 2.76 3.91
C MET A 49 -5.10 3.13 3.70
N ASN A 50 -5.53 4.29 4.20
CA ASN A 50 -6.91 4.74 4.00
C ASN A 50 -7.24 4.94 2.52
N VAL A 51 -6.30 5.48 1.74
CA VAL A 51 -6.45 5.67 0.29
C VAL A 51 -6.49 4.32 -0.44
N ILE A 52 -5.65 3.36 -0.08
CA ILE A 52 -5.66 2.01 -0.66
C ILE A 52 -7.01 1.33 -0.43
N PHE A 53 -7.54 1.37 0.80
CA PHE A 53 -8.84 0.76 1.10
C PHE A 53 -9.99 1.48 0.39
N ALA A 54 -9.90 2.80 0.24
CA ALA A 54 -10.87 3.55 -0.55
C ALA A 54 -10.81 3.16 -2.03
N ALA A 55 -9.61 3.04 -2.61
CA ALA A 55 -9.40 2.62 -3.99
C ALA A 55 -9.89 1.20 -4.24
N GLN A 56 -9.61 0.27 -3.32
CA GLN A 56 -10.11 -1.10 -3.36
C GLN A 56 -11.64 -1.13 -3.39
N LYS A 57 -12.31 -0.32 -2.56
CA LYS A 57 -13.78 -0.22 -2.54
C LYS A 57 -14.35 0.34 -3.85
N GLN A 58 -13.60 1.18 -4.54
CA GLN A 58 -13.97 1.72 -5.86
C GLN A 58 -13.52 0.83 -7.03
N ASN A 59 -12.97 -0.36 -6.76
CA ASN A 59 -12.39 -1.27 -7.76
C ASN A 59 -11.33 -0.61 -8.66
N ILE A 60 -10.55 0.32 -8.10
CA ILE A 60 -9.45 0.98 -8.79
C ILE A 60 -8.16 0.21 -8.47
N LEU A 61 -7.48 -0.25 -9.52
CA LEU A 61 -6.21 -0.97 -9.40
C LEU A 61 -5.07 -0.01 -9.13
N ILE A 62 -4.18 -0.37 -8.19
CA ILE A 62 -2.96 0.38 -7.89
C ILE A 62 -1.76 -0.45 -8.32
N ASP A 63 -1.10 0.01 -9.37
CA ASP A 63 0.18 -0.52 -9.82
C ASP A 63 1.32 0.32 -9.23
N ALA A 64 2.42 -0.33 -8.85
CA ALA A 64 3.59 0.34 -8.28
C ALA A 64 4.87 -0.04 -9.02
N CYS A 65 5.65 0.99 -9.34
CA CYS A 65 6.95 0.88 -9.96
C CYS A 65 8.00 1.50 -9.03
N VAL A 66 8.96 0.71 -8.57
CA VAL A 66 9.98 1.13 -7.60
C VAL A 66 11.35 1.20 -8.28
N LEU A 67 12.02 2.34 -8.16
CA LEU A 67 13.32 2.59 -8.78
C LEU A 67 14.52 2.24 -7.90
N ASP A 68 14.36 2.32 -6.57
CA ASP A 68 15.49 2.28 -5.64
C ASP A 68 15.26 1.26 -4.52
N SER A 69 14.59 1.66 -3.45
CA SER A 69 14.32 0.84 -2.27
C SER A 69 12.92 0.23 -2.29
N ASP A 70 12.84 -1.07 -2.01
CA ASP A 70 11.58 -1.77 -1.92
C ASP A 70 10.67 -1.15 -0.86
N SER A 71 9.37 -1.17 -1.12
CA SER A 71 8.35 -0.67 -0.19
C SER A 71 7.41 -1.80 0.20
N GLY A 72 7.45 -2.21 1.46
CA GLY A 72 6.45 -3.15 1.99
C GLY A 72 5.03 -2.60 1.89
N LEU A 73 4.87 -1.27 2.01
CA LEU A 73 3.57 -0.60 1.94
C LEU A 73 2.97 -0.63 0.53
N LEU A 74 3.78 -0.34 -0.51
CA LEU A 74 3.30 -0.45 -1.89
C LEU A 74 3.07 -1.90 -2.32
N GLN A 75 3.87 -2.83 -1.82
CA GLN A 75 3.62 -4.26 -2.06
C GLN A 75 2.26 -4.68 -1.50
N GLN A 76 1.92 -4.25 -0.28
CA GLN A 76 0.58 -4.44 0.30
C GLN A 76 -0.50 -3.75 -0.53
N ALA A 77 -0.25 -2.53 -1.04
CA ALA A 77 -1.21 -1.80 -1.87
C ALA A 77 -1.57 -2.56 -3.14
N CYS A 78 -0.55 -3.06 -3.85
CA CYS A 78 -0.73 -3.83 -5.06
C CYS A 78 -1.45 -5.14 -4.78
N ASP A 79 -1.10 -5.85 -3.71
CA ASP A 79 -1.78 -7.10 -3.37
C ASP A 79 -3.26 -6.89 -2.98
N ILE A 80 -3.56 -5.89 -2.13
CA ILE A 80 -4.93 -5.56 -1.70
C ILE A 80 -5.83 -5.18 -2.88
N THR A 81 -5.28 -4.42 -3.83
CA THR A 81 -6.03 -3.97 -5.01
C THR A 81 -5.99 -4.96 -6.16
N GLY A 82 -5.10 -5.97 -6.14
CA GLY A 82 -4.84 -6.85 -7.27
C GLY A 82 -4.03 -6.20 -8.41
N GLY A 83 -3.31 -5.12 -8.11
CA GLY A 83 -2.38 -4.47 -9.03
C GLY A 83 -1.00 -5.13 -9.04
N LEU A 84 -0.08 -4.54 -9.82
CA LEU A 84 1.25 -5.07 -10.02
C LEU A 84 2.32 -4.25 -9.29
N TYR A 85 3.22 -4.93 -8.59
CA TYR A 85 4.43 -4.34 -8.02
C TYR A 85 5.66 -4.77 -8.82
N LEU A 86 6.45 -3.81 -9.31
CA LEU A 86 7.71 -4.09 -10.01
C LEU A 86 8.84 -3.19 -9.51
N LYS A 87 9.94 -3.82 -9.09
CA LYS A 87 11.23 -3.15 -8.90
C LYS A 87 12.01 -3.14 -10.20
N ILE A 88 12.45 -1.96 -10.63
CA ILE A 88 13.22 -1.81 -11.87
C ILE A 88 14.70 -2.11 -11.60
N PRO A 89 15.30 -3.09 -12.31
CA PRO A 89 16.72 -3.39 -12.16
C PRO A 89 17.61 -2.34 -12.85
N GLN A 90 17.17 -1.79 -13.98
CA GLN A 90 17.91 -0.77 -14.75
C GLN A 90 17.05 0.46 -15.01
N LYS A 91 17.42 1.58 -14.38
CA LYS A 91 16.71 2.87 -14.48
C LYS A 91 16.67 3.41 -15.93
N VAL A 92 17.67 3.08 -16.74
CA VAL A 92 17.77 3.49 -18.16
C VAL A 92 16.63 2.88 -19.01
N ALA A 93 16.15 1.69 -18.65
CA ALA A 93 15.08 0.99 -19.36
C ALA A 93 13.68 1.27 -18.79
N LEU A 94 13.52 2.30 -17.95
CA LEU A 94 12.24 2.65 -17.30
C LEU A 94 11.07 2.74 -18.29
N ALA A 95 11.27 3.43 -19.42
CA ALA A 95 10.22 3.58 -20.43
C ALA A 95 9.78 2.23 -21.02
N GLN A 96 10.72 1.30 -21.21
CA GLN A 96 10.41 -0.04 -21.70
C GLN A 96 9.53 -0.80 -20.70
N TYR A 97 9.87 -0.75 -19.41
CA TYR A 97 9.05 -1.38 -18.37
C TYR A 97 7.67 -0.73 -18.27
N LEU A 98 7.58 0.60 -18.33
CA LEU A 98 6.30 1.33 -18.33
C LEU A 98 5.39 0.91 -19.49
N LEU A 99 5.94 0.83 -20.70
CA LEU A 99 5.19 0.46 -21.90
C LEU A 99 4.76 -1.00 -21.93
N TRP A 100 5.64 -1.93 -21.54
CA TRP A 100 5.35 -3.36 -21.66
C TRP A 100 4.51 -3.91 -20.50
N VAL A 101 4.70 -3.39 -19.30
CA VAL A 101 4.13 -3.98 -18.08
C VAL A 101 2.89 -3.22 -17.61
N PHE A 102 2.91 -1.89 -17.67
CA PHE A 102 1.88 -1.06 -17.06
C PHE A 102 0.83 -0.55 -18.05
N LEU A 103 1.15 -0.49 -19.34
CA LEU A 103 0.23 -0.09 -20.41
C LEU A 103 -0.88 -1.10 -20.74
N PRO A 104 -0.65 -2.44 -20.72
CA PRO A 104 -1.70 -3.40 -21.06
C PRO A 104 -2.89 -3.36 -20.09
N ASP A 105 -4.09 -3.62 -20.62
CA ASP A 105 -5.31 -3.71 -19.81
C ASP A 105 -5.26 -4.92 -18.85
N THR A 106 -6.03 -4.85 -17.76
CA THR A 106 -6.06 -5.88 -16.72
C THR A 106 -6.40 -7.26 -17.29
N GLU A 107 -7.28 -7.32 -18.28
CA GLU A 107 -7.72 -8.59 -18.87
C GLU A 107 -6.59 -9.24 -19.69
N GLN A 108 -5.78 -8.42 -20.37
CA GLN A 108 -4.66 -8.87 -21.20
C GLN A 108 -3.46 -9.32 -20.37
N ARG A 109 -3.33 -8.84 -19.12
CA ARG A 109 -2.25 -9.24 -18.18
C ARG A 109 -2.20 -10.74 -17.92
N SER A 110 -3.35 -11.42 -17.94
CA SER A 110 -3.43 -12.88 -17.76
C SER A 110 -2.73 -13.69 -18.87
N GLN A 111 -2.53 -13.07 -20.04
CA GLN A 111 -1.87 -13.68 -21.21
C GLN A 111 -0.37 -13.32 -21.28
N LEU A 112 0.08 -12.39 -20.45
CA LEU A 112 1.47 -11.95 -20.37
C LEU A 112 2.22 -12.77 -19.31
N VAL A 113 3.46 -13.12 -19.62
CA VAL A 113 4.37 -13.71 -18.62
C VAL A 113 4.83 -12.59 -17.69
N LEU A 114 4.07 -12.39 -16.62
CA LEU A 114 4.36 -11.39 -15.60
C LEU A 114 5.39 -11.94 -14.60
N PRO A 115 6.22 -11.06 -14.01
CA PRO A 115 7.09 -11.45 -12.92
C PRO A 115 6.26 -12.01 -11.75
N PRO A 116 6.77 -13.01 -11.02
CA PRO A 116 6.05 -13.62 -9.92
C PRO A 116 5.74 -12.59 -8.83
N PRO A 117 4.59 -12.70 -8.15
CA PRO A 117 4.22 -11.78 -7.09
C PRO A 117 5.27 -11.77 -5.99
N ALA A 118 5.65 -10.57 -5.53
CA ALA A 118 6.58 -10.41 -4.42
C ALA A 118 5.95 -10.91 -3.12
N HIS A 119 6.75 -11.56 -2.26
CA HIS A 119 6.28 -11.97 -0.94
C HIS A 119 6.04 -10.73 -0.07
N VAL A 120 4.79 -10.51 0.32
CA VAL A 120 4.37 -9.32 1.08
C VAL A 120 4.34 -9.63 2.58
N ASP A 121 5.00 -8.79 3.37
CA ASP A 121 4.93 -8.86 4.84
C ASP A 121 3.70 -8.12 5.37
N TYR A 122 2.71 -8.82 5.92
CA TYR A 122 1.48 -8.22 6.53
C TYR A 122 1.61 -7.90 8.02
N ARG A 123 2.84 -7.79 8.53
CA ARG A 123 3.05 -7.44 9.94
C ARG A 123 2.46 -6.05 10.22
N ALA A 124 1.79 -5.91 11.35
CA ALA A 124 1.23 -4.64 11.75
C ALA A 124 2.33 -3.69 12.25
N ALA A 125 2.28 -2.42 11.85
CA ALA A 125 3.10 -1.38 12.46
C ALA A 125 2.44 -0.89 13.77
N CYS A 126 3.22 -0.75 14.85
CA CYS A 126 2.67 -0.20 16.09
C CYS A 126 2.57 1.33 16.05
N PHE A 127 1.49 1.88 16.59
CA PHE A 127 1.24 3.32 16.59
C PHE A 127 2.24 4.13 17.44
N CYS A 128 2.94 3.50 18.41
CA CYS A 128 3.93 4.17 19.25
C CYS A 128 5.20 4.57 18.50
N HIS A 129 5.74 3.66 17.69
CA HIS A 129 7.07 3.80 17.09
C HIS A 129 7.06 3.61 15.56
N GLN A 130 5.93 3.24 14.98
CA GLN A 130 5.77 2.90 13.56
C GLN A 130 6.62 1.72 13.09
N ASN A 131 7.11 0.90 14.05
CA ASN A 131 7.86 -0.31 13.77
C ASN A 131 6.92 -1.50 13.55
N LEU A 132 7.28 -2.37 12.61
CA LEU A 132 6.61 -3.65 12.38
C LEU A 132 6.76 -4.57 13.58
N ILE A 133 5.66 -5.16 14.02
CA ILE A 133 5.61 -6.09 15.15
C ILE A 133 4.84 -7.36 14.81
N GLU A 134 5.25 -8.48 15.38
CA GLU A 134 4.56 -9.76 15.24
C GLU A 134 3.47 -9.95 16.31
N ILE A 135 3.72 -9.44 17.53
CA ILE A 135 2.79 -9.53 18.65
C ILE A 135 2.57 -8.13 19.22
N GLY A 136 1.31 -7.71 19.30
CA GLY A 136 0.90 -6.41 19.82
C GLY A 136 -0.38 -6.46 20.64
N TYR A 137 -0.65 -5.38 21.35
CA TYR A 137 -1.87 -5.17 22.12
C TYR A 137 -2.82 -4.25 21.33
N VAL A 138 -4.09 -4.64 21.24
CA VAL A 138 -5.10 -3.88 20.48
C VAL A 138 -6.06 -3.22 21.46
N CYS A 139 -6.35 -1.93 21.25
CA CYS A 139 -7.41 -1.24 22.00
C CYS A 139 -8.79 -1.70 21.52
N SER A 140 -9.70 -2.01 22.44
CA SER A 140 -11.06 -2.44 22.07
C SER A 140 -11.94 -1.30 21.55
N VAL A 141 -11.55 -0.04 21.75
CA VAL A 141 -12.34 1.13 21.37
C VAL A 141 -11.94 1.64 19.99
N CYS A 142 -10.65 1.90 19.78
CA CYS A 142 -10.13 2.55 18.56
C CYS A 142 -9.34 1.61 17.64
N LEU A 143 -9.24 0.32 17.97
CA LEU A 143 -8.44 -0.68 17.25
C LEU A 143 -6.95 -0.32 17.06
N SER A 144 -6.43 0.69 17.77
CA SER A 144 -5.00 1.04 17.73
C SER A 144 -4.14 -0.08 18.29
N ILE A 145 -3.02 -0.37 17.61
CA ILE A 145 -2.08 -1.45 17.92
C ILE A 145 -0.83 -0.89 18.60
N PHE A 146 -0.47 -1.46 19.76
CA PHE A 146 0.65 -1.02 20.58
C PHE A 146 1.67 -2.13 20.78
N CYS A 147 2.96 -1.75 20.78
CA CYS A 147 4.09 -2.66 20.94
C CYS A 147 4.35 -3.05 22.41
N LYS A 148 3.86 -2.26 23.37
CA LYS A 148 3.92 -2.56 24.80
C LYS A 148 2.53 -2.41 25.42
N PHE A 149 2.26 -3.16 26.49
CA PHE A 149 1.02 -3.03 27.22
C PHE A 149 1.00 -1.68 27.96
N SER A 150 -0.08 -0.92 27.76
CA SER A 150 -0.42 0.26 28.55
C SER A 150 -1.85 0.08 29.07
N PRO A 151 -2.16 0.49 30.32
CA PRO A 151 -3.54 0.48 30.82
C PRO A 151 -4.40 1.58 30.20
N ILE A 152 -3.80 2.62 29.60
CA ILE A 152 -4.51 3.76 28.99
C ILE A 152 -4.05 3.88 27.54
N CYS A 153 -4.99 3.97 26.61
CA CYS A 153 -4.70 4.18 25.19
C CYS A 153 -4.26 5.63 24.93
N SER A 154 -3.10 5.84 24.30
CA SER A 154 -2.62 7.17 23.95
C SER A 154 -3.47 7.87 22.88
N THR A 155 -4.23 7.12 22.08
CA THR A 155 -5.05 7.65 20.97
C THR A 155 -6.43 8.08 21.41
N CYS A 156 -7.10 7.31 22.29
CA CYS A 156 -8.48 7.57 22.72
C CYS A 156 -8.63 7.82 24.23
N HIS A 157 -7.53 7.80 24.99
CA HIS A 157 -7.51 7.94 26.45
C HIS A 157 -8.38 6.92 27.23
N GLY A 158 -8.90 5.89 26.55
CA GLY A 158 -9.69 4.83 27.15
C GLY A 158 -8.83 3.77 27.85
N SER A 159 -9.36 3.17 28.91
CA SER A 159 -8.67 2.19 29.77
C SER A 159 -8.71 0.72 29.29
N ASN A 160 -9.32 0.46 28.12
CA ASN A 160 -9.64 -0.89 27.67
C ASN A 160 -8.66 -1.39 26.60
N ILE A 161 -7.41 -1.67 26.99
CA ILE A 161 -6.46 -2.40 26.15
C ILE A 161 -6.58 -3.90 26.46
N LEU A 162 -6.97 -4.68 25.44
CA LEU A 162 -7.23 -6.10 25.60
C LEU A 162 -5.92 -6.86 25.83
N LYS A 163 -5.73 -7.43 27.02
CA LYS A 163 -4.75 -8.50 27.21
C LYS A 163 -5.32 -9.77 26.59
N LYS A 164 -4.67 -10.32 25.57
CA LYS A 164 -4.94 -11.72 25.19
C LYS A 164 -4.67 -12.59 26.42
N LYS A 165 -5.70 -13.24 26.97
CA LYS A 165 -5.48 -14.43 27.80
C LYS A 165 -4.71 -15.41 26.90
N LYS A 166 -3.60 -15.97 27.39
CA LYS A 166 -2.91 -17.07 26.69
C LYS A 166 -3.97 -18.12 26.39
N LYS A 167 -4.34 -18.30 25.11
CA LYS A 167 -5.05 -19.52 24.71
C LYS A 167 -4.03 -20.62 24.94
N THR A 168 -4.26 -21.46 25.95
CA THR A 168 -3.61 -22.77 26.03
C THR A 168 -3.73 -23.42 24.66
N PRO A 169 -2.64 -23.94 24.08
CA PRO A 169 -2.73 -24.62 22.80
C PRO A 169 -3.77 -25.73 22.91
N CYS A 170 -4.73 -25.78 21.99
CA CYS A 170 -5.55 -26.97 21.81
C CYS A 170 -4.59 -28.12 21.51
N LYS A 171 -4.40 -29.01 22.48
CA LYS A 171 -3.77 -30.30 22.25
C LYS A 171 -4.74 -31.09 21.37
N TYR A 172 -4.33 -31.40 20.14
CA TYR A 172 -4.90 -32.51 19.40
C TYR A 172 -4.44 -33.83 20.05
#